data_AF-A0A1I2IXG7-F1
#
_entry.id   AF-A0A1I2IXG7-F1
#
_cell.length_a   1.000
_cell.length_b   1.000
_cell.length_c   1.000
_cell.angle_alpha   90.00
_cell.angle_beta   90.00
_cell.angle_gamma   90.00
#
_symmetry.space_group_name_H-M   'P 1'
#
loop_
_entity.id
_entity.type
_entity.pdbx_description
1 polymer ?
#
loop_
_entity_poly.entity_id
_entity_poly.type
_entity_poly.pdbx_seq_one_letter_code
_entity_poly.pdbx_strand_id
1 'polypeptide(L)'
;MEKQPTNILILGNGFDLNFGLKTGYCDFVKSEQFLKLKNFGSELANYLHEQNDLNNWIDIENELTACSHNQLGNLEKEYDDVCAALMNYLEQIHYPKDQWPTARAYDLFEAYQNKEFLVIDFNYTPTSRLLLQHFGKSDQQIDDILIKIHGSTAARNIIFGVEDSAKIKRQHVFLKKSFNKNFSPRDFKKMFQGAESLAFFGHSLGITDFMYFKDFFSNATFSNKRKDLIIFHYGKQGYLDLHMQLDDMTNNRLSALKQSNTVTFIDSVLG
;
A
#
# COMPACT_ATOMS: atom_id res chain seq x y z
N MET A 1 -30.44 0.68 -3.78
CA MET A 1 -29.26 1.56 -3.97
C MET A 1 -28.24 1.12 -2.95
N GLU A 2 -27.09 0.62 -3.37
CA GLU A 2 -25.98 0.33 -2.45
C GLU A 2 -25.60 1.63 -1.74
N LYS A 3 -25.60 1.60 -0.42
CA LYS A 3 -25.23 2.75 0.41
C LYS A 3 -23.74 2.96 0.24
N GLN A 4 -23.34 4.09 -0.34
CA GLN A 4 -21.92 4.40 -0.50
C GLN A 4 -21.32 4.80 0.86
N PRO A 5 -20.14 4.30 1.23
CA PRO A 5 -19.56 4.57 2.53
C PRO A 5 -19.21 6.04 2.68
N THR A 6 -19.64 6.64 3.79
CA THR A 6 -19.37 8.04 4.12
C THR A 6 -17.89 8.28 4.43
N ASN A 7 -17.24 7.31 5.08
CA ASN A 7 -15.83 7.39 5.48
C ASN A 7 -15.03 6.26 4.84
N ILE A 8 -13.84 6.57 4.33
CA ILE A 8 -12.92 5.57 3.77
C ILE A 8 -11.56 5.69 4.46
N LEU A 9 -11.06 4.58 5.00
CA LEU A 9 -9.71 4.43 5.52
C LEU A 9 -8.87 3.73 4.46
N ILE A 10 -7.78 4.36 4.03
CA ILE A 10 -6.83 3.83 3.04
C ILE A 10 -5.54 3.50 3.76
N LEU A 11 -5.14 2.23 3.77
CA LEU A 11 -3.99 1.73 4.51
C LEU A 11 -2.89 1.29 3.54
N GLY A 12 -1.67 1.78 3.77
CA GLY A 12 -0.46 1.25 3.14
C GLY A 12 0.51 0.68 4.18
N ASN A 13 1.71 0.29 3.76
CA ASN A 13 2.66 -0.45 4.62
C ASN A 13 3.06 0.28 5.90
N GLY A 14 3.05 1.62 5.90
CA GLY A 14 3.27 2.40 7.11
C GLY A 14 2.26 2.12 8.23
N PHE A 15 1.09 1.55 7.93
CA PHE A 15 0.14 1.05 8.93
C PHE A 15 0.73 -0.11 9.73
N ASP A 16 1.26 -1.13 9.06
CA ASP A 16 1.92 -2.26 9.71
C ASP A 16 3.18 -1.81 10.46
N LEU A 17 3.98 -0.93 9.85
CA LEU A 17 5.18 -0.38 10.48
C LEU A 17 4.85 0.42 11.76
N ASN A 18 3.69 1.09 11.83
CA ASN A 18 3.28 1.83 13.03
C ASN A 18 2.95 0.92 14.22
N PHE A 19 2.60 -0.35 13.95
CA PHE A 19 2.51 -1.41 14.97
C PHE A 19 3.86 -2.10 15.25
N GLY A 20 4.96 -1.58 14.71
CA GLY A 20 6.30 -2.16 14.86
C GLY A 20 6.53 -3.45 14.07
N LEU A 21 5.67 -3.77 13.11
CA LEU A 21 5.81 -4.98 12.30
C LEU A 21 6.91 -4.79 11.24
N LYS A 22 7.71 -5.83 11.02
CA LYS A 22 8.80 -5.83 10.02
C LYS A 22 8.30 -6.21 8.64
N THR A 23 7.37 -5.45 8.08
CA THR A 23 6.68 -5.78 6.82
C THR A 23 7.25 -5.03 5.62
N GLY A 24 8.21 -4.13 5.83
CA GLY A 24 8.87 -3.39 4.76
C GLY A 24 9.78 -4.25 3.89
N TYR A 25 9.96 -3.83 2.64
CA TYR A 25 10.84 -4.53 1.70
C TYR A 25 12.31 -4.59 2.17
N CYS A 26 12.79 -3.59 2.92
CA CYS A 26 14.12 -3.62 3.51
C CYS A 26 14.30 -4.78 4.51
N ASP A 27 13.26 -5.10 5.29
CA ASP A 27 13.29 -6.25 6.21
C ASP A 27 13.19 -7.55 5.43
N PHE A 28 12.33 -7.60 4.40
CA PHE A 28 12.18 -8.76 3.53
C PHE A 28 13.46 -9.16 2.82
N VAL A 29 14.19 -8.21 2.21
CA VAL A 29 15.45 -8.49 1.49
C VAL A 29 16.54 -9.06 2.41
N LYS A 30 16.46 -8.75 3.72
CA LYS A 30 17.37 -9.28 4.76
C LYS A 30 16.90 -10.59 5.38
N SER A 31 15.71 -11.08 5.02
CA SER A 31 15.13 -12.29 5.60
C SER A 31 15.80 -13.56 5.09
N GLU A 32 15.70 -14.65 5.87
CA GLU A 32 16.18 -15.97 5.45
C GLU A 32 15.50 -16.47 4.16
N GLN A 33 14.22 -16.14 3.97
CA GLN A 33 13.44 -16.52 2.80
C GLN A 33 14.04 -15.90 1.53
N PHE A 34 14.41 -14.62 1.59
CA PHE A 34 15.01 -13.93 0.46
C PHE A 34 16.47 -14.34 0.23
N LEU A 35 17.25 -14.46 1.31
CA LEU A 35 18.65 -14.88 1.22
C LEU A 35 18.82 -16.29 0.67
N LYS A 36 17.85 -17.18 0.85
CA LYS A 36 17.83 -18.49 0.17
C LYS A 36 17.82 -18.33 -1.35
N LEU A 37 16.95 -17.47 -1.91
CA LEU A 37 16.89 -17.22 -3.35
C LEU A 37 18.25 -16.73 -3.88
N LYS A 38 18.84 -15.78 -3.16
CA LYS A 38 20.16 -15.24 -3.45
C LYS A 38 21.23 -16.33 -3.47
N ASN A 39 21.27 -17.17 -2.43
CA ASN A 39 22.26 -18.25 -2.28
C ASN A 39 22.07 -19.37 -3.31
N PHE A 40 20.86 -19.55 -3.84
CA PHE A 40 20.58 -20.46 -4.96
C PHE A 40 20.87 -19.85 -6.34
N GLY A 41 21.43 -18.64 -6.39
CA GLY A 41 21.91 -18.02 -7.62
C GLY A 41 20.85 -17.26 -8.42
N SER A 42 19.73 -16.83 -7.80
CA SER A 42 18.78 -15.94 -8.48
C SER A 42 19.43 -14.60 -8.81
N GLU A 43 19.44 -14.24 -10.09
CA GLU A 43 20.00 -12.98 -10.57
C GLU A 43 19.17 -11.78 -10.11
N LEU A 44 17.83 -11.90 -10.12
CA LEU A 44 16.89 -10.93 -9.59
C LEU A 44 17.10 -10.71 -8.08
N ALA A 45 17.20 -11.78 -7.30
CA ALA A 45 17.43 -11.67 -5.85
C ALA A 45 18.79 -11.02 -5.55
N ASN A 46 19.84 -11.35 -6.30
CA ASN A 46 21.13 -10.69 -6.20
C ASN A 46 21.03 -9.19 -6.51
N TYR A 47 20.42 -8.82 -7.63
CA TYR A 47 20.22 -7.42 -8.03
C TYR A 47 19.48 -6.63 -6.94
N LEU A 48 18.33 -7.13 -6.48
CA LEU A 48 17.54 -6.47 -5.44
C LEU A 48 18.29 -6.35 -4.11
N HIS A 49 19.09 -7.36 -3.73
CA HIS A 49 19.94 -7.29 -2.54
C HIS A 49 20.99 -6.18 -2.67
N GLU A 50 21.66 -6.10 -3.82
CA GLU A 50 22.67 -5.07 -4.10
C GLU A 50 22.07 -3.66 -4.06
N GLN A 51 20.89 -3.45 -4.67
CA GLN A 51 20.21 -2.15 -4.63
C GLN A 51 19.86 -1.72 -3.21
N ASN A 52 19.40 -2.66 -2.37
CA ASN A 52 19.12 -2.39 -0.96
C ASN A 52 20.41 -2.05 -0.19
N ASP A 53 21.51 -2.77 -0.39
CA ASP A 53 22.78 -2.53 0.32
C ASP A 53 23.38 -1.17 -0.03
N LEU A 54 23.25 -0.72 -1.29
CA LEU A 54 23.75 0.56 -1.74
C LEU A 54 22.98 1.74 -1.13
N ASN A 55 21.66 1.62 -1.00
CA ASN A 55 20.79 2.74 -0.64
C ASN A 55 20.23 2.69 0.78
N ASN A 56 20.42 1.57 1.50
CA ASN A 56 19.73 1.25 2.77
C ASN A 56 18.19 1.31 2.68
N TRP A 57 17.66 1.31 1.46
CA TRP A 57 16.24 1.34 1.15
C TRP A 57 16.02 0.74 -0.23
N ILE A 58 14.86 0.14 -0.47
CA ILE A 58 14.49 -0.40 -1.76
C ILE A 58 13.00 -0.27 -2.02
N ASP A 59 12.68 0.11 -3.25
CA ASP A 59 11.35 -0.02 -3.84
C ASP A 59 11.40 -1.13 -4.88
N ILE A 60 11.11 -2.35 -4.44
CA ILE A 60 11.25 -3.54 -5.29
C ILE A 60 10.38 -3.41 -6.55
N GLU A 61 9.18 -2.81 -6.43
CA GLU A 61 8.29 -2.66 -7.58
C GLU A 61 8.93 -1.78 -8.66
N ASN A 62 9.53 -0.66 -8.29
CA ASN A 62 10.27 0.18 -9.25
C ASN A 62 11.51 -0.53 -9.82
N GLU A 63 12.23 -1.27 -8.99
CA GLU A 63 13.40 -2.05 -9.42
C GLU A 63 13.07 -3.16 -10.45
N LEU A 64 11.87 -3.74 -10.40
CA LEU A 64 11.40 -4.69 -11.42
C LEU A 64 11.32 -4.06 -12.82
N THR A 65 11.05 -2.76 -12.90
CA THR A 65 11.08 -2.04 -14.19
C THR A 65 12.49 -2.02 -14.77
N ALA A 66 13.52 -1.79 -13.95
CA ALA A 66 14.91 -1.84 -14.36
C ALA A 66 15.34 -3.26 -14.75
N CYS A 67 14.96 -4.26 -13.95
CA CYS A 67 15.20 -5.68 -14.20
C CYS A 67 14.70 -6.13 -15.57
N SER A 68 13.53 -5.62 -16.00
CA SER A 68 12.99 -5.92 -17.32
C SER A 68 13.94 -5.55 -18.46
N HIS A 69 14.82 -4.56 -18.29
CA HIS A 69 15.75 -4.11 -19.33
C HIS A 69 17.09 -4.85 -19.28
N ASN A 70 17.52 -5.30 -18.10
CA ASN A 70 18.88 -5.77 -17.81
C ASN A 70 19.24 -7.20 -18.25
N GLN A 71 18.46 -7.85 -19.14
CA GLN A 71 18.73 -9.22 -19.65
C GLN A 71 19.01 -10.27 -18.54
N LEU A 72 18.35 -10.15 -17.40
CA LEU A 72 18.35 -11.21 -16.38
C LEU A 72 17.74 -12.47 -16.98
N GLY A 73 18.29 -13.65 -16.65
CA GLY A 73 17.98 -14.96 -17.24
C GLY A 73 16.49 -15.33 -17.29
N ASN A 74 16.03 -16.26 -16.45
CA ASN A 74 14.61 -16.63 -16.40
C ASN A 74 13.84 -15.73 -15.43
N LEU A 75 13.64 -14.48 -15.83
CA LEU A 75 13.02 -13.45 -14.98
C LEU A 75 11.60 -13.82 -14.50
N GLU A 76 10.82 -14.55 -15.29
CA GLU A 76 9.46 -14.99 -14.90
C GLU A 76 9.51 -15.94 -13.71
N LYS A 77 10.34 -16.98 -13.79
CA LYS A 77 10.52 -17.93 -12.69
C LYS A 77 11.06 -17.23 -11.44
N GLU A 78 12.06 -16.37 -11.59
CA GLU A 78 12.66 -15.68 -10.43
C GLU A 78 11.70 -14.69 -9.79
N TYR A 79 10.86 -14.02 -10.58
CA TYR A 79 9.77 -13.20 -10.07
C TYR A 79 8.77 -14.02 -9.25
N ASP A 80 8.37 -15.20 -9.73
CA ASP A 80 7.49 -16.11 -8.99
C ASP A 80 8.14 -16.59 -7.68
N ASP A 81 9.44 -16.91 -7.72
CA ASP A 81 10.21 -17.30 -6.54
C ASP A 81 10.27 -16.16 -5.50
N VAL A 82 10.46 -14.90 -5.93
CA VAL A 82 10.42 -13.72 -5.06
C VAL A 82 9.03 -13.53 -4.45
N CYS A 83 7.96 -13.68 -5.23
CA CYS A 83 6.58 -13.63 -4.72
C CYS A 83 6.33 -14.70 -3.65
N ALA A 84 6.79 -15.93 -3.90
CA ALA A 84 6.68 -17.03 -2.94
C ALA A 84 7.47 -16.75 -1.65
N ALA A 85 8.70 -16.25 -1.77
CA ALA A 85 9.52 -15.87 -0.63
C ALA A 85 8.88 -14.74 0.19
N LEU A 86 8.30 -13.73 -0.47
CA LEU A 86 7.62 -12.62 0.19
C LEU A 86 6.41 -13.11 1.00
N MET A 87 5.58 -13.97 0.42
CA MET A 87 4.44 -14.56 1.15
C MET A 87 4.93 -15.35 2.37
N ASN A 88 5.93 -16.23 2.17
CA ASN A 88 6.45 -17.07 3.25
C ASN A 88 7.12 -16.25 4.37
N TYR A 89 7.74 -15.10 4.03
CA TYR A 89 8.31 -14.17 5.01
C TYR A 89 7.21 -13.49 5.83
N LEU A 90 6.23 -12.92 5.15
CA LEU A 90 5.15 -12.17 5.79
C LEU A 90 4.20 -13.07 6.61
N GLU A 91 4.05 -14.34 6.25
CA GLU A 91 3.32 -15.35 7.06
C GLU A 91 3.98 -15.63 8.42
N GLN A 92 5.26 -15.28 8.61
CA GLN A 92 6.00 -15.48 9.87
C GLN A 92 6.00 -14.25 10.79
N ILE A 93 5.33 -13.17 10.39
CA ILE A 93 5.27 -11.95 11.21
C ILE A 93 4.52 -12.22 12.52
N HIS A 94 5.15 -11.85 13.63
CA HIS A 94 4.53 -11.85 14.95
C HIS A 94 3.76 -10.55 15.18
N TYR A 95 2.55 -10.64 15.74
CA TYR A 95 1.66 -9.51 15.99
C TYR A 95 1.59 -9.22 17.50
N PRO A 96 2.31 -8.20 18.01
CA PRO A 96 2.32 -7.86 19.44
C PRO A 96 1.05 -7.07 19.82
N LYS A 97 -0.09 -7.76 19.89
CA LYS A 97 -1.41 -7.14 20.12
C LYS A 97 -1.47 -6.27 21.39
N ASP A 98 -0.73 -6.65 22.42
CA ASP A 98 -0.66 -5.91 23.68
C ASP A 98 -0.05 -4.50 23.53
N GLN A 99 0.74 -4.27 22.49
CA GLN A 99 1.38 -2.98 22.20
C GLN A 99 0.55 -2.13 21.22
N TRP A 100 -0.51 -2.67 20.63
CA TRP A 100 -1.31 -1.94 19.65
C TRP A 100 -1.87 -0.60 20.14
N PRO A 101 -2.35 -0.47 21.39
CA PRO A 101 -2.87 0.81 21.89
C PRO A 101 -1.85 1.97 21.91
N THR A 102 -0.55 1.71 21.73
CA THR A 102 0.47 2.77 21.65
C THR A 102 0.66 3.32 20.23
N ALA A 103 0.04 2.70 19.22
CA ALA A 103 0.20 3.08 17.82
C ALA A 103 -0.85 4.11 17.40
N ARG A 104 -0.44 5.14 16.65
CA ARG A 104 -1.36 6.11 16.02
C ARG A 104 -2.39 5.46 15.09
N ALA A 105 -2.02 4.34 14.47
CA ALA A 105 -2.93 3.53 13.67
C ALA A 105 -4.10 2.99 14.50
N TYR A 106 -3.86 2.66 15.78
CA TYR A 106 -4.91 2.24 16.72
C TYR A 106 -5.85 3.40 17.05
N ASP A 107 -5.30 4.59 17.39
CA ASP A 107 -6.09 5.81 17.64
C ASP A 107 -7.07 6.11 16.49
N LEU A 108 -6.60 5.94 15.25
CA LEU A 108 -7.44 6.11 14.06
C LEU A 108 -8.63 5.15 14.08
N PHE A 109 -8.41 3.85 14.28
CA PHE A 109 -9.51 2.88 14.30
C PHE A 109 -10.44 3.09 15.49
N GLU A 110 -9.91 3.46 16.65
CA GLU A 110 -10.70 3.80 17.82
C GLU A 110 -11.64 4.99 17.55
N ALA A 111 -11.15 6.03 16.86
CA ALA A 111 -11.95 7.20 16.48
C ALA A 111 -13.06 6.90 15.45
N TYR A 112 -12.97 5.76 14.75
CA TYR A 112 -13.95 5.31 13.75
C TYR A 112 -14.80 4.11 14.21
N GLN A 113 -14.57 3.54 15.40
CA GLN A 113 -15.22 2.31 15.87
C GLN A 113 -16.77 2.38 15.85
N ASN A 114 -17.32 3.58 16.11
CA ASN A 114 -18.77 3.86 16.16
C ASN A 114 -19.30 4.56 14.90
N LYS A 115 -18.50 4.62 13.82
CA LYS A 115 -18.87 5.25 12.55
C LYS A 115 -19.03 4.17 11.48
N GLU A 116 -19.80 4.49 10.44
CA GLU A 116 -19.79 3.71 9.20
C GLU A 116 -18.54 4.06 8.39
N PHE A 117 -17.70 3.07 8.11
CA PHE A 117 -16.49 3.26 7.30
C PHE A 117 -16.20 2.02 6.47
N LEU A 118 -15.44 2.25 5.40
CA LEU A 118 -14.83 1.22 4.56
C LEU A 118 -13.31 1.27 4.75
N VAL A 119 -12.66 0.11 4.80
CA VAL A 119 -11.20 -0.02 4.79
C VAL A 119 -10.76 -0.51 3.43
N ILE A 120 -9.87 0.24 2.80
CA ILE A 120 -9.13 -0.13 1.60
C ILE A 120 -7.69 -0.37 2.03
N ASP A 121 -7.27 -1.63 2.00
CA ASP A 121 -6.01 -2.09 2.55
C ASP A 121 -5.09 -2.61 1.44
N PHE A 122 -3.94 -1.96 1.28
CA PHE A 122 -2.90 -2.30 0.32
C PHE A 122 -1.87 -3.27 0.89
N ASN A 123 -1.92 -3.56 2.20
CA ASN A 123 -1.00 -4.48 2.86
C ASN A 123 -1.35 -5.93 2.51
N TYR A 124 -0.35 -6.81 2.53
CA TYR A 124 -0.57 -8.24 2.32
C TYR A 124 -0.96 -8.98 3.60
N THR A 125 -0.60 -8.43 4.75
CA THR A 125 -0.74 -9.03 6.09
C THR A 125 -2.18 -8.98 6.61
N PRO A 126 -2.56 -9.81 7.60
CA PRO A 126 -3.86 -9.75 8.25
C PRO A 126 -4.05 -8.62 9.27
N THR A 127 -3.12 -7.67 9.43
CA THR A 127 -3.12 -6.68 10.53
C THR A 127 -4.45 -5.94 10.66
N SER A 128 -5.01 -5.42 9.55
CA SER A 128 -6.28 -4.69 9.53
C SER A 128 -7.46 -5.56 9.98
N ARG A 129 -7.53 -6.82 9.53
CA ARG A 129 -8.55 -7.79 9.98
C ARG A 129 -8.41 -8.07 11.47
N LEU A 130 -7.20 -8.38 11.94
CA LEU A 130 -6.96 -8.70 13.35
C LEU A 130 -7.31 -7.50 14.26
N LEU A 131 -7.06 -6.27 13.80
CA LEU A 131 -7.44 -5.05 14.50
C LEU A 131 -8.97 -4.86 14.54
N LEU A 132 -9.67 -5.08 13.43
CA LEU A 132 -11.13 -5.01 13.41
C LEU A 132 -11.79 -6.08 14.32
N GLN A 133 -11.23 -7.28 14.37
CA GLN A 133 -11.64 -8.33 15.30
C GLN A 133 -11.41 -7.91 16.76
N HIS A 134 -10.28 -7.25 17.03
CA HIS A 134 -9.98 -6.69 18.36
C HIS A 134 -11.01 -5.64 18.80
N PHE A 135 -11.52 -4.83 17.86
CA PHE A 135 -12.65 -3.92 18.09
C PHE A 135 -14.04 -4.62 18.06
N GLY A 136 -14.09 -5.95 18.12
CA GLY A 136 -15.31 -6.73 18.29
C GLY A 136 -16.13 -6.95 17.01
N LYS A 137 -15.58 -6.70 15.81
CA LYS A 137 -16.27 -7.02 14.56
C LYS A 137 -16.21 -8.52 14.25
N SER A 138 -17.32 -9.09 13.82
CA SER A 138 -17.37 -10.47 13.33
C SER A 138 -16.73 -10.59 11.94
N ASP A 139 -16.37 -11.81 11.52
CA ASP A 139 -15.75 -12.02 10.21
C ASP A 139 -16.63 -11.54 9.05
N GLN A 140 -17.95 -11.75 9.12
CA GLN A 140 -18.88 -11.24 8.12
C GLN A 140 -18.87 -9.71 8.06
N GLN A 141 -18.90 -9.04 9.23
CA GLN A 141 -18.85 -7.58 9.28
C GLN A 141 -17.53 -7.05 8.70
N ILE A 142 -16.44 -7.79 8.88
CA ILE A 142 -15.14 -7.43 8.30
C ILE A 142 -15.15 -7.62 6.80
N ASP A 143 -15.68 -8.74 6.29
CA ASP A 143 -15.80 -9.00 4.86
C ASP A 143 -16.61 -7.92 4.12
N ASP A 144 -17.62 -7.37 4.79
CA ASP A 144 -18.47 -6.31 4.24
C ASP A 144 -17.76 -4.94 4.15
N ILE A 145 -16.72 -4.70 4.96
CA ILE A 145 -16.06 -3.39 5.08
C ILE A 145 -14.57 -3.38 4.72
N LEU A 146 -13.91 -4.51 4.58
CA LEU A 146 -12.47 -4.61 4.32
C LEU A 146 -12.20 -5.09 2.89
N ILE A 147 -11.55 -4.23 2.11
CA ILE A 147 -11.13 -4.55 0.74
C ILE A 147 -9.61 -4.64 0.71
N LYS A 148 -9.08 -5.82 0.36
CA LYS A 148 -7.65 -6.06 0.11
C LYS A 148 -7.31 -5.80 -1.36
N ILE A 149 -6.62 -4.69 -1.64
CA ILE A 149 -6.27 -4.29 -3.01
C ILE A 149 -5.20 -5.18 -3.61
N HIS A 150 -4.20 -5.51 -2.81
CA HIS A 150 -3.07 -6.30 -3.24
C HIS A 150 -3.17 -7.77 -2.83
N GLY A 151 -4.39 -8.27 -2.61
CA GLY A 151 -4.60 -9.62 -2.09
C GLY A 151 -4.09 -9.80 -0.67
N SER A 152 -3.85 -11.05 -0.28
CA SER A 152 -3.35 -11.39 1.06
C SER A 152 -2.43 -12.59 1.05
N THR A 153 -1.54 -12.64 2.03
CA THR A 153 -0.70 -13.83 2.26
C THR A 153 -1.54 -15.04 2.68
N ALA A 154 -2.56 -14.83 3.53
CA ALA A 154 -3.45 -15.90 3.99
C ALA A 154 -4.15 -16.65 2.85
N ALA A 155 -4.57 -15.94 1.80
CA ALA A 155 -5.18 -16.55 0.61
C ALA A 155 -4.15 -16.87 -0.50
N ARG A 156 -2.86 -16.62 -0.26
CA ARG A 156 -1.74 -16.80 -1.20
C ARG A 156 -2.01 -16.22 -2.58
N ASN A 157 -2.63 -15.05 -2.60
CA ASN A 157 -3.13 -14.40 -3.81
C ASN A 157 -2.61 -12.96 -3.96
N ILE A 158 -1.40 -12.70 -3.46
CA ILE A 158 -0.82 -11.37 -3.50
C ILE A 158 -0.75 -10.83 -4.94
N ILE A 159 -0.97 -9.53 -5.06
CA ILE A 159 -0.77 -8.77 -6.29
C ILE A 159 0.45 -7.88 -6.05
N PHE A 160 1.52 -8.22 -6.74
CA PHE A 160 2.83 -7.61 -6.62
C PHE A 160 3.30 -7.27 -8.03
N GLY A 161 4.21 -6.30 -8.15
CA GLY A 161 4.78 -5.92 -9.45
C GLY A 161 4.57 -4.45 -9.80
N VAL A 162 4.63 -4.14 -11.08
CA VAL A 162 4.63 -2.76 -11.60
C VAL A 162 3.24 -2.30 -12.03
N GLU A 163 3.07 -0.99 -12.10
CA GLU A 163 1.87 -0.37 -12.68
C GLU A 163 1.79 -0.52 -14.22
N ASP A 164 0.62 -0.25 -14.78
CA ASP A 164 0.36 -0.42 -16.20
C ASP A 164 1.20 0.50 -17.10
N SER A 165 1.52 1.70 -16.62
CA SER A 165 2.37 2.68 -17.31
C SER A 165 3.86 2.38 -17.24
N ALA A 166 4.29 1.40 -16.44
CA ALA A 166 5.69 1.04 -16.32
C ALA A 166 6.27 0.63 -17.69
N LYS A 167 7.40 1.25 -18.03
CA LYS A 167 8.09 1.02 -19.30
C LYS A 167 8.89 -0.27 -19.22
N ILE A 168 8.24 -1.42 -19.41
CA ILE A 168 8.86 -2.75 -19.42
C ILE A 168 8.92 -3.35 -20.84
N LYS A 169 9.75 -4.38 -21.04
CA LYS A 169 9.77 -5.15 -22.29
C LYS A 169 8.46 -5.92 -22.43
N ARG A 170 7.95 -6.01 -23.66
CA ARG A 170 6.65 -6.64 -23.95
C ARG A 170 6.52 -8.07 -23.44
N GLN A 171 7.59 -8.87 -23.53
CA GLN A 171 7.60 -10.25 -23.05
C GLN A 171 7.50 -10.38 -21.52
N HIS A 172 7.78 -9.31 -20.77
CA HIS A 172 7.74 -9.31 -19.30
C HIS A 172 6.41 -8.79 -18.75
N VAL A 173 5.32 -8.89 -19.52
CA VAL A 173 3.98 -8.45 -19.12
C VAL A 173 3.52 -9.06 -17.79
N PHE A 174 4.06 -10.23 -17.41
CA PHE A 174 3.83 -10.89 -16.13
C PHE A 174 4.22 -10.05 -14.90
N LEU A 175 5.09 -9.04 -15.07
CA LEU A 175 5.44 -8.10 -14.01
C LEU A 175 4.32 -7.11 -13.69
N LYS A 176 3.34 -6.92 -14.57
CA LYS A 176 2.26 -5.95 -14.35
C LYS A 176 1.25 -6.49 -13.34
N LYS A 177 0.86 -5.65 -12.37
CA LYS A 177 -0.21 -5.98 -11.40
C LYS A 177 -1.50 -6.40 -12.10
N SER A 178 -1.88 -5.72 -13.20
CA SER A 178 -3.07 -6.02 -14.01
C SER A 178 -3.03 -7.36 -14.74
N PHE A 179 -1.85 -7.95 -14.93
CA PHE A 179 -1.71 -9.29 -15.51
C PHE A 179 -2.01 -10.39 -14.50
N ASN A 180 -1.90 -10.10 -13.20
CA ASN A 180 -2.17 -11.07 -12.14
C ASN A 180 -3.63 -11.56 -12.22
N LYS A 181 -3.84 -12.88 -12.22
CA LYS A 181 -5.18 -13.49 -12.30
C LYS A 181 -6.13 -13.08 -11.16
N ASN A 182 -5.58 -12.64 -10.03
CA ASN A 182 -6.35 -12.20 -8.87
C ASN A 182 -6.64 -10.69 -8.90
N PHE A 183 -6.10 -9.96 -9.88
CA PHE A 183 -6.40 -8.55 -10.07
C PHE A 183 -7.87 -8.39 -10.44
N SER A 184 -8.58 -7.63 -9.63
CA SER A 184 -9.98 -7.29 -9.87
C SER A 184 -10.09 -5.79 -10.02
N PRO A 185 -10.41 -5.27 -11.23
CA PRO A 185 -10.60 -3.84 -11.42
C PRO A 185 -11.80 -3.38 -10.59
N ARG A 186 -11.57 -2.42 -9.70
CA ARG A 186 -12.62 -1.79 -8.89
C ARG A 186 -12.75 -0.32 -9.27
N ASP A 187 -13.99 0.15 -9.32
CA ASP A 187 -14.32 1.55 -9.62
C ASP A 187 -14.15 2.43 -8.36
N PHE A 188 -12.89 2.65 -7.97
CA PHE A 188 -12.55 3.54 -6.85
C PHE A 188 -13.03 4.97 -7.08
N LYS A 189 -13.16 5.38 -8.35
CA LYS A 189 -13.66 6.70 -8.71
C LYS A 189 -15.06 6.94 -8.14
N LYS A 190 -15.99 5.99 -8.32
CA LYS A 190 -17.33 6.09 -7.71
C LYS A 190 -17.28 6.07 -6.18
N MET A 191 -16.48 5.18 -5.61
CA MET A 191 -16.35 5.06 -4.14
C MET A 191 -15.85 6.37 -3.51
N PHE A 192 -14.78 6.94 -4.07
CA PHE A 192 -14.19 8.17 -3.58
C PHE A 192 -15.07 9.39 -3.85
N GLN A 193 -15.83 9.42 -4.95
CA GLN A 193 -16.81 10.49 -5.21
C GLN A 193 -17.91 10.53 -4.14
N GLY A 194 -18.42 9.36 -3.73
CA GLY A 194 -19.42 9.20 -2.69
C GLY A 194 -18.99 9.71 -1.32
N ALA A 195 -17.78 9.36 -0.91
CA ALA A 195 -17.26 9.60 0.43
C ALA A 195 -17.23 11.08 0.84
N GLU A 196 -17.42 11.35 2.12
CA GLU A 196 -17.26 12.65 2.74
C GLU A 196 -15.85 12.82 3.31
N SER A 197 -15.32 11.75 3.92
CA SER A 197 -13.98 11.72 4.51
C SER A 197 -13.13 10.58 3.96
N LEU A 198 -11.86 10.88 3.66
CA LEU A 198 -10.84 9.89 3.28
C LEU A 198 -9.63 10.06 4.19
N ALA A 199 -9.27 9.01 4.92
CA ALA A 199 -8.09 8.99 5.78
C ALA A 199 -7.04 8.04 5.21
N PHE A 200 -5.87 8.56 4.88
CA PHE A 200 -4.74 7.81 4.33
C PHE A 200 -3.73 7.57 5.44
N PHE A 201 -3.53 6.32 5.85
CA PHE A 201 -2.59 5.95 6.90
C PHE A 201 -1.46 5.06 6.36
N GLY A 202 -0.22 5.55 6.46
CA GLY A 202 0.96 4.77 6.09
C GLY A 202 1.05 4.42 4.61
N HIS A 203 0.25 5.06 3.76
CA HIS A 203 0.29 4.91 2.32
C HIS A 203 1.23 5.97 1.74
N SER A 204 2.26 5.55 0.99
CA SER A 204 3.23 6.47 0.37
C SER A 204 2.62 7.32 -0.75
N LEU A 205 1.47 6.88 -1.28
CA LEU A 205 0.87 7.38 -2.52
C LEU A 205 1.89 7.30 -3.67
N GLY A 206 2.72 6.25 -3.66
CA GLY A 206 3.76 6.06 -4.66
C GLY A 206 3.19 5.85 -6.07
N ILE A 207 4.07 6.02 -7.05
CA ILE A 207 3.75 5.95 -8.48
C ILE A 207 3.05 4.63 -8.82
N THR A 208 3.45 3.51 -8.23
CA THR A 208 2.86 2.18 -8.51
C THR A 208 1.38 2.05 -8.12
N ASP A 209 0.86 2.98 -7.32
CA ASP A 209 -0.55 3.04 -6.90
C ASP A 209 -1.30 4.27 -7.49
N PHE A 210 -0.66 5.03 -8.39
CA PHE A 210 -1.29 6.20 -9.04
C PHE A 210 -2.57 5.87 -9.77
N MET A 211 -2.67 4.65 -10.35
CA MET A 211 -3.87 4.19 -11.03
C MET A 211 -5.13 4.27 -10.17
N TYR A 212 -4.99 4.23 -8.84
CA TYR A 212 -6.10 4.31 -7.90
C TYR A 212 -6.45 5.75 -7.51
N PHE A 213 -5.46 6.65 -7.44
CA PHE A 213 -5.61 7.95 -6.77
C PHE A 213 -5.46 9.19 -7.66
N LYS A 214 -4.75 9.09 -8.80
CA LYS A 214 -4.43 10.25 -9.64
C LYS A 214 -5.67 10.98 -10.13
N ASP A 215 -6.63 10.25 -10.66
CA ASP A 215 -7.92 10.82 -11.11
C ASP A 215 -8.68 11.45 -9.95
N PHE A 216 -8.65 10.85 -8.76
CA PHE A 216 -9.31 11.38 -7.58
C PHE A 216 -8.71 12.73 -7.17
N PHE A 217 -7.39 12.79 -6.94
CA PHE A 217 -6.73 14.02 -6.50
C PHE A 217 -6.79 15.12 -7.56
N SER A 218 -6.62 14.79 -8.84
CA SER A 218 -6.78 15.74 -9.94
C SER A 218 -8.19 16.36 -9.94
N ASN A 219 -9.24 15.55 -9.85
CA ASN A 219 -10.62 16.04 -9.81
C ASN A 219 -10.96 16.78 -8.52
N ALA A 220 -10.34 16.41 -7.39
CA ALA A 220 -10.54 17.07 -6.09
C ALA A 220 -10.07 18.53 -6.10
N THR A 221 -9.21 18.94 -7.04
CA THR A 221 -8.81 20.35 -7.19
C THR A 221 -9.92 21.26 -7.73
N PHE A 222 -10.90 20.70 -8.45
CA PHE A 222 -11.99 21.42 -9.10
C PHE A 222 -13.38 21.16 -8.48
N SER A 223 -13.46 20.24 -7.52
CA SER A 223 -14.73 19.77 -6.97
C SER A 223 -15.42 20.86 -6.13
N ASN A 224 -16.71 21.09 -6.39
CA ASN A 224 -17.56 21.91 -5.51
C ASN A 224 -18.03 21.14 -4.26
N LYS A 225 -17.92 19.79 -4.26
CA LYS A 225 -18.18 18.97 -3.07
C LYS A 225 -16.89 18.87 -2.27
N ARG A 226 -16.82 19.64 -1.18
CA ARG A 226 -15.70 19.63 -0.23
C ARG A 226 -15.60 18.27 0.44
N LYS A 227 -14.39 17.70 0.50
CA LYS A 227 -14.09 16.46 1.23
C LYS A 227 -13.12 16.73 2.38
N ASP A 228 -13.18 15.89 3.39
CA ASP A 228 -12.24 15.90 4.51
C ASP A 228 -11.14 14.85 4.25
N LEU A 229 -9.96 15.32 3.86
CA LEU A 229 -8.79 14.50 3.56
C LEU A 229 -7.84 14.53 4.76
N ILE A 230 -7.67 13.39 5.41
CA ILE A 230 -6.74 13.21 6.53
C ILE A 230 -5.58 12.37 6.03
N ILE A 231 -4.36 12.91 6.03
CA ILE A 231 -3.20 12.23 5.45
C ILE A 231 -2.11 12.11 6.50
N PHE A 232 -1.85 10.89 6.93
CA PHE A 232 -0.77 10.60 7.87
C PHE A 232 0.56 10.45 7.13
N HIS A 233 1.63 10.98 7.71
CA HIS A 233 2.99 10.87 7.20
C HIS A 233 3.97 10.49 8.31
N TYR A 234 5.09 9.87 7.97
CA TYR A 234 6.12 9.51 8.94
C TYR A 234 7.28 10.51 8.92
N GLY A 235 7.32 11.39 9.93
CA GLY A 235 8.39 12.37 10.11
C GLY A 235 8.52 13.35 8.95
N LYS A 236 9.64 14.10 8.95
CA LYS A 236 9.87 15.19 8.00
C LYS A 236 10.08 14.71 6.57
N GLN A 237 10.84 13.64 6.36
CA GLN A 237 11.10 13.14 5.00
C GLN A 237 9.82 12.58 4.37
N GLY A 238 9.07 11.76 5.11
CA GLY A 238 7.78 11.25 4.62
C GLY A 238 6.78 12.36 4.33
N TYR A 239 6.79 13.47 5.08
CA TYR A 239 5.97 14.65 4.76
C TYR A 239 6.33 15.27 3.40
N LEU A 240 7.63 15.41 3.10
CA LEU A 240 8.12 15.97 1.84
C LEU A 240 7.78 15.04 0.67
N ASP A 241 8.05 13.74 0.81
CA ASP A 241 7.79 12.74 -0.23
C ASP A 241 6.30 12.70 -0.60
N LEU A 242 5.44 12.68 0.42
CA LEU A 242 3.99 12.74 0.26
C LEU A 242 3.55 14.01 -0.48
N HIS A 243 4.14 15.16 -0.17
CA HIS A 243 3.83 16.42 -0.86
C HIS A 243 4.26 16.38 -2.33
N MET A 244 5.40 15.77 -2.65
CA MET A 244 5.82 15.58 -4.04
C MET A 244 4.82 14.70 -4.82
N GLN A 245 4.34 13.61 -4.21
CA GLN A 245 3.34 12.74 -4.85
C GLN A 245 1.99 13.47 -5.06
N LEU A 246 1.53 14.23 -4.06
CA LEU A 246 0.31 15.01 -4.17
C LEU A 246 0.44 16.14 -5.21
N ASP A 247 1.62 16.75 -5.35
CA ASP A 247 1.85 17.79 -6.35
C ASP A 247 1.70 17.21 -7.77
N ASP A 248 2.33 16.05 -8.02
CA ASP A 248 2.21 15.38 -9.32
C ASP A 248 0.77 14.93 -9.61
N MET A 249 0.10 14.28 -8.65
CA MET A 249 -1.29 13.82 -8.82
C MET A 249 -2.30 14.96 -8.96
N THR A 250 -1.98 16.16 -8.46
CA THR A 250 -2.83 17.36 -8.64
C THR A 250 -2.46 18.17 -9.89
N ASN A 251 -1.53 17.69 -10.71
CA ASN A 251 -0.96 18.43 -11.85
C ASN A 251 -0.39 19.79 -11.44
N ASN A 252 0.37 19.80 -10.34
CA ASN A 252 1.00 20.96 -9.71
C ASN A 252 0.00 21.98 -9.14
N ARG A 253 -1.12 21.50 -8.56
CA ARG A 253 -2.22 22.34 -8.04
C ARG A 253 -2.56 22.05 -6.58
N LEU A 254 -1.54 21.84 -5.75
CA LEU A 254 -1.72 21.62 -4.30
C LEU A 254 -2.54 22.72 -3.60
N SER A 255 -2.38 23.98 -4.01
CA SER A 255 -3.15 25.10 -3.46
C SER A 255 -4.65 24.95 -3.74
N ALA A 256 -5.01 24.56 -4.98
CA ALA A 256 -6.40 24.32 -5.36
C ALA A 256 -6.98 23.12 -4.60
N LEU A 257 -6.20 22.04 -4.39
CA LEU A 257 -6.63 20.92 -3.55
C LEU A 257 -7.02 21.39 -2.14
N LYS A 258 -6.18 22.22 -1.52
CA LYS A 258 -6.39 22.78 -0.18
C LYS A 258 -7.51 23.83 -0.12
N GLN A 259 -7.79 24.53 -1.21
CA GLN A 259 -8.91 25.48 -1.29
C GLN A 259 -10.26 24.76 -1.41
N SER A 260 -10.31 23.71 -2.24
CA SER A 260 -11.53 22.96 -2.56
C SER A 260 -11.89 21.90 -1.51
N ASN A 261 -10.95 21.53 -0.63
CA ASN A 261 -11.12 20.46 0.37
C ASN A 261 -10.62 20.90 1.75
N THR A 262 -11.02 20.19 2.80
CA THR A 262 -10.35 20.27 4.10
C THR A 262 -9.21 19.26 4.09
N VAL A 263 -7.95 19.70 4.12
CA VAL A 263 -6.80 18.79 4.06
C VAL A 263 -5.98 18.92 5.34
N THR A 264 -5.89 17.83 6.10
CA THR A 264 -5.14 17.76 7.36
C THR A 264 -4.00 16.77 7.21
N PHE A 265 -2.79 17.20 7.56
CA PHE A 265 -1.61 16.33 7.62
C PHE A 265 -1.29 16.03 9.08
N ILE A 266 -1.03 14.76 9.40
CA ILE A 266 -0.76 14.30 10.76
C ILE A 266 0.53 13.47 10.77
N ASP A 267 1.48 13.82 11.65
CA ASP A 267 2.67 13.00 11.84
C ASP A 267 2.32 11.73 12.62
N SER A 268 2.71 10.59 12.08
CA SER A 268 2.51 9.27 12.69
C SER A 268 3.68 8.80 13.54
N VAL A 269 4.78 9.56 13.61
CA VAL A 269 5.82 9.35 14.63
C VAL A 269 5.16 9.42 16.00
N LEU A 270 5.36 8.36 16.78
CA LEU A 270 4.71 8.03 18.05
C LEU A 270 4.27 9.25 18.87
N GLY A 271 3.01 9.21 19.33
CA GLY A 271 2.58 9.90 20.55
C GLY A 271 2.99 9.09 21.77
#